data_AF-A0A376MU15-F1
#
_entry.id   AF-A0A376MU15-F1
#
_cell.length_a   1.000
_cell.length_b   1.000
_cell.length_c   1.000
_cell.angle_alpha   90.00
_cell.angle_beta   90.00
_cell.angle_gamma   90.00
#
_symmetry.space_group_name_H-M   'P 1'
#
loop_
_entity.id
_entity.type
_entity.pdbx_description
1 polymer ?
#
loop_
_entity_poly.entity_id
_entity_poly.type
_entity_poly.pdbx_seq_one_letter_code
_entity_poly.pdbx_strand_id
1 'polypeptide(L)'
;MWIPSCRKAVLYEIPQQLILPDTVHEGIVINSAEMRLYYYPKGTNTVIVLPIGIGQLGKDTPINWTTKVERKKAGPTWTPTAKMHAEYRAAGEPLPAVVSGRSG
;
A
#
# COMPACT_ATOMS: atom_id res chain seq x y z
N MET A 1 -9.06 -18.74 -11.97
CA MET A 1 -10.03 -18.02 -11.12
C MET A 1 -10.42 -18.95 -9.98
N TRP A 2 -9.98 -18.69 -8.75
CA TRP A 2 -10.44 -19.44 -7.58
C TRP A 2 -11.75 -18.81 -7.10
N ILE A 3 -12.83 -19.58 -7.06
CA ILE A 3 -14.13 -19.16 -6.57
C ILE A 3 -14.35 -19.92 -5.25
N PRO A 4 -14.60 -19.25 -4.12
CA PRO A 4 -14.97 -19.92 -2.88
C PRO A 4 -16.17 -20.84 -3.18
N SER A 5 -16.11 -22.09 -2.74
CA SER A 5 -17.12 -23.08 -3.07
C SER A 5 -18.50 -22.67 -2.53
N CYS A 6 -19.39 -22.28 -3.44
CA CYS A 6 -20.75 -21.79 -3.19
C CYS A 6 -21.73 -22.92 -2.77
N ARG A 7 -21.29 -23.92 -2.00
CA ARG A 7 -22.11 -25.07 -1.58
C ARG A 7 -22.69 -24.95 -0.17
N LYS A 8 -22.33 -23.90 0.56
CA LYS A 8 -22.97 -23.51 1.82
C LYS A 8 -23.09 -22.00 1.81
N ALA A 9 -24.21 -21.45 2.28
CA ALA A 9 -24.28 -20.03 2.59
C ALA A 9 -23.21 -19.73 3.63
N VAL A 10 -22.07 -19.16 3.19
CA VAL A 10 -21.03 -18.72 4.09
C VAL A 10 -21.48 -17.36 4.59
N LEU A 11 -21.90 -17.29 5.85
CA LEU A 11 -22.07 -16.02 6.54
C LEU A 11 -20.67 -15.39 6.63
N TYR A 12 -20.43 -14.35 5.84
CA TYR A 12 -19.17 -13.63 5.84
C TYR A 12 -19.31 -12.45 6.81
N GLU A 13 -18.74 -12.60 7.99
CA GLU A 13 -18.65 -11.48 8.93
C GLU A 13 -17.57 -10.52 8.41
N ILE A 14 -17.99 -9.31 8.04
CA ILE A 14 -17.07 -8.23 7.66
C ILE A 14 -16.74 -7.46 8.93
N PRO A 15 -15.54 -7.63 9.53
CA PRO A 15 -15.20 -6.93 10.75
C PRO A 15 -14.96 -5.44 10.44
N GLN A 16 -15.96 -4.61 10.71
CA GLN A 16 -15.86 -3.15 10.58
C GLN A 16 -15.41 -2.47 11.88
N GLN A 17 -15.58 -3.14 13.02
CA GLN A 17 -15.09 -2.65 14.31
C GLN A 17 -13.59 -2.90 14.41
N LEU A 18 -12.85 -1.86 14.77
CA LEU A 18 -11.41 -1.91 14.98
C LEU A 18 -11.02 -1.00 16.14
N ILE A 19 -9.97 -1.37 16.85
CA ILE A 19 -9.35 -0.55 17.87
C ILE A 19 -8.35 0.36 17.15
N LEU A 20 -8.39 1.66 17.45
CA LEU A 20 -7.41 2.58 16.89
C LEU A 20 -6.03 2.31 17.52
N PRO A 21 -4.96 2.36 16.72
CA PRO A 21 -3.62 2.15 17.24
C PRO A 21 -3.30 3.22 18.28
N ASP A 22 -2.63 2.82 19.37
CA ASP A 22 -2.19 3.72 20.45
C ASP A 22 -1.05 4.63 19.96
N THR A 23 -1.44 5.66 19.20
CA THR A 23 -0.55 6.56 18.48
C THR A 23 -1.15 7.96 18.43
N VAL A 24 -0.36 8.95 18.02
CA VAL A 24 -0.87 10.30 17.80
C VAL A 24 -1.92 10.28 16.68
N HIS A 25 -3.14 10.72 16.99
CA HIS A 25 -4.25 10.83 16.04
C HIS A 25 -4.13 12.07 15.14
N GLU A 26 -2.98 12.24 14.49
CA GLU A 26 -2.71 13.34 13.57
C GLU A 26 -2.08 12.84 12.26
N GLY A 27 -2.56 13.35 11.12
CA GLY A 27 -1.94 13.08 9.83
C GLY A 27 -2.15 11.63 9.38
N ILE A 28 -1.07 10.94 9.00
CA ILE A 28 -1.13 9.58 8.46
C ILE A 28 -0.36 8.64 9.38
N VAL A 29 -1.02 7.58 9.86
CA VAL A 29 -0.42 6.49 10.62
C VAL A 29 -0.53 5.21 9.78
N ILE A 30 0.57 4.48 9.63
CA ILE A 30 0.62 3.24 8.84
C ILE A 30 0.91 2.08 9.78
N ASN A 31 0.00 1.11 9.84
CA ASN A 31 0.21 -0.17 10.53
C ASN A 31 0.45 -1.26 9.49
N SER A 32 1.72 -1.59 9.25
CA SER A 32 2.12 -2.62 8.30
C SER A 32 1.71 -4.04 8.72
N ALA A 33 1.58 -4.31 10.02
CA ALA A 33 1.19 -5.63 10.52
C ALA A 33 -0.30 -5.94 10.23
N GLU A 34 -1.15 -4.91 10.32
CA GLU A 34 -2.57 -5.02 9.99
C GLU A 34 -2.90 -4.69 8.53
N MET A 35 -1.90 -4.28 7.73
CA MET A 35 -2.08 -3.80 6.36
C MET A 35 -3.08 -2.64 6.24
N ARG A 36 -3.01 -1.70 7.19
CA ARG A 36 -3.95 -0.57 7.31
C ARG A 36 -3.23 0.77 7.35
N LEU A 37 -3.83 1.76 6.70
CA LEU A 37 -3.48 3.17 6.78
C LEU A 37 -4.62 3.92 7.47
N TYR A 38 -4.29 4.71 8.48
CA TYR A 38 -5.18 5.59 9.21
C TYR A 38 -4.86 7.03 8.82
N TYR A 39 -5.84 7.77 8.33
CA TYR A 39 -5.72 9.19 8.02
C TYR A 39 -6.65 9.99 8.92
N TYR A 40 -6.06 10.95 9.64
CA TYR A 40 -6.71 11.91 10.52
C TYR A 40 -6.66 13.30 9.85
N PRO A 41 -7.75 13.72 9.16
CA PRO A 41 -7.79 15.02 8.49
C PRO A 41 -7.73 16.15 9.51
N LYS A 42 -6.98 17.22 9.18
CA LYS A 42 -6.92 18.40 10.05
C LYS A 42 -8.30 19.07 10.15
N GLY A 43 -8.67 19.45 11.37
CA GLY A 43 -9.93 20.15 11.63
C GLY A 43 -11.17 19.25 11.70
N THR A 44 -11.01 17.92 11.65
CA THR A 44 -12.09 16.96 11.90
C THR A 44 -11.72 16.03 13.06
N ASN A 45 -12.72 15.50 13.75
CA ASN A 45 -12.54 14.44 14.74
C ASN A 45 -12.92 13.08 14.12
N THR A 46 -12.42 12.82 12.91
CA THR A 46 -12.74 11.62 12.13
C THR A 46 -11.46 10.90 11.72
N VAL A 47 -11.59 9.59 11.53
CA VAL A 47 -10.50 8.73 11.04
C VAL A 47 -10.97 8.02 9.78
N ILE A 48 -10.12 8.00 8.77
CA ILE A 48 -10.34 7.28 7.52
C ILE A 48 -9.38 6.11 7.49
N VAL A 49 -9.91 4.89 7.41
CA VAL A 49 -9.12 3.65 7.40
C VAL A 49 -9.13 3.05 6.00
N LEU A 50 -7.94 2.87 5.42
CA LEU A 50 -7.76 2.35 4.07
C LEU A 50 -6.88 1.10 4.10
N PRO A 51 -7.25 0.02 3.39
CA PRO A 51 -6.36 -1.13 3.23
C PRO A 51 -5.19 -0.75 2.33
N ILE A 52 -3.99 -1.23 2.68
CA ILE A 52 -2.78 -0.99 1.89
C ILE A 52 -2.05 -2.29 1.58
N GLY A 53 -1.41 -2.35 0.41
CA GLY A 53 -0.41 -3.38 0.11
C GLY A 53 0.98 -2.81 0.42
N ILE A 54 1.76 -3.54 1.21
CA ILE A 54 3.19 -3.26 1.37
C ILE A 54 3.98 -4.03 0.30
N GLY A 55 5.15 -3.50 -0.07
CA GLY A 55 6.07 -4.20 -0.96
C GLY A 55 6.47 -5.58 -0.39
N GLN A 56 7.05 -6.42 -1.24
CA GLN A 56 7.52 -7.77 -0.90
C GLN A 56 8.28 -7.78 0.44
N LEU A 57 7.87 -8.66 1.38
CA LEU A 57 8.55 -8.86 2.67
C LEU A 57 10.07 -9.01 2.44
N GLY A 58 10.87 -8.15 3.04
CA GLY A 58 12.34 -8.14 2.90
C GLY A 58 12.93 -7.09 1.95
N LYS A 59 12.10 -6.22 1.33
CA LYS A 59 12.54 -4.90 0.85
C LYS A 59 11.96 -3.86 1.79
N ASP A 60 12.63 -3.69 2.94
CA ASP A 60 12.10 -3.13 4.18
C ASP A 60 11.24 -1.88 3.99
N THR A 61 9.95 -2.00 4.31
CA THR A 61 9.15 -0.82 4.68
C THR A 61 9.73 -0.33 6.01
N PRO A 62 10.21 0.91 6.10
CA PRO A 62 10.85 1.39 7.33
C PRO A 62 9.90 1.23 8.52
N ILE A 63 10.35 0.48 9.53
CA ILE A 63 9.62 0.26 10.77
C ILE A 63 9.99 1.40 11.73
N ASN A 64 9.00 1.96 12.43
CA ASN A 64 9.17 3.10 13.36
C ASN A 64 9.75 4.37 12.70
N TRP A 65 9.26 4.72 11.51
CA TRP A 65 9.71 5.91 10.78
C TRP A 65 8.64 7.01 10.76
N THR A 66 9.03 8.22 11.16
CA THR A 66 8.21 9.43 11.00
C THR A 66 8.69 10.22 9.79
N THR A 67 7.79 10.43 8.82
CA THR A 67 8.05 11.20 7.61
C THR A 67 6.84 12.06 7.24
N LYS A 68 7.00 12.93 6.24
CA LYS A 68 5.93 13.80 5.72
C LYS A 68 5.72 13.56 4.24
N VAL A 69 4.49 13.76 3.79
CA VAL A 69 4.19 13.75 2.35
C VAL A 69 4.83 14.98 1.71
N GLU A 70 5.92 14.79 0.97
CA GLU A 70 6.63 15.89 0.32
C GLU A 70 5.93 16.36 -0.97
N ARG A 71 5.41 15.42 -1.76
CA ARG A 71 4.73 15.73 -3.01
C ARG A 71 3.69 14.66 -3.35
N LYS A 72 2.59 15.08 -3.97
CA LYS A 72 1.62 14.19 -4.63
C LYS A 72 1.66 14.46 -6.14
N LYS A 73 1.70 13.41 -6.95
CA LYS A 73 1.65 13.50 -8.43
C LYS A 73 0.53 12.59 -8.92
N ALA A 74 -0.43 13.16 -9.65
CA ALA A 74 -1.42 12.37 -10.38
C ALA A 74 -0.73 11.69 -11.59
N GLY A 75 -1.01 10.41 -11.81
CA GLY A 75 -0.36 9.61 -12.87
C GLY A 75 1.17 9.59 -12.75
N PRO A 76 1.73 9.01 -11.66
CA PRO A 76 3.18 8.95 -11.51
C PRO A 76 3.82 8.12 -12.63
N THR A 77 5.06 8.45 -12.96
CA THR A 77 5.92 7.61 -13.81
C THR A 77 6.71 6.70 -12.88
N TRP A 78 6.91 5.46 -13.29
CA TRP A 78 7.76 4.51 -12.58
C TRP A 78 9.12 4.41 -13.27
N THR A 79 10.20 4.58 -12.50
CA THR A 79 11.58 4.47 -12.96
C THR A 79 12.22 3.29 -12.23
N PRO A 80 12.41 2.14 -12.89
CA PRO A 80 13.05 0.98 -12.28
C PRO A 80 14.47 1.31 -11.82
N THR A 81 14.94 0.64 -10.77
CA THR A 81 16.34 0.80 -10.31
C THR A 81 17.31 0.11 -11.26
N ALA A 82 18.57 0.54 -11.26
CA ALA A 82 19.61 -0.09 -12.09
C ALA A 82 19.75 -1.61 -11.82
N LYS A 83 19.58 -2.02 -10.56
CA LYS A 83 19.54 -3.45 -10.16
C LYS A 83 18.40 -4.19 -10.85
N MET A 84 17.20 -3.60 -10.85
CA MET A 84 16.04 -4.20 -11.52
C MET A 84 16.25 -4.31 -13.03
N HIS A 85 16.84 -3.29 -13.67
CA HIS A 85 17.23 -3.39 -15.08
C HIS A 85 18.25 -4.49 -15.36
N ALA A 86 19.18 -4.78 -14.44
CA ALA A 86 20.12 -5.89 -14.58
C ALA A 86 19.44 -7.25 -14.43
N GLU A 87 18.58 -7.41 -13.41
CA GLU A 87 17.79 -8.63 -13.16
C GLU A 87 16.90 -8.97 -14.37
N TYR A 88 16.16 -7.99 -14.89
CA TYR A 88 15.25 -8.19 -16.02
C TYR A 88 15.99 -8.41 -17.35
N ARG A 89 17.16 -7.79 -17.56
CA ARG A 89 18.03 -8.11 -18.71
C ARG A 89 18.55 -9.55 -18.64
N ALA A 90 18.94 -10.02 -17.45
CA ALA A 90 19.39 -11.40 -17.25
C ALA A 90 18.26 -12.42 -17.47
N ALA A 91 17.02 -12.05 -17.15
CA ALA A 91 15.82 -12.88 -17.40
C ALA A 91 15.33 -12.86 -18.86
N GLY A 92 15.94 -12.05 -19.74
CA GLY A 92 15.56 -11.95 -21.15
C GLY A 92 14.40 -10.97 -21.44
N GLU A 93 13.91 -10.25 -20.43
CA GLU A 93 12.79 -9.30 -20.55
C GLU A 93 13.25 -7.87 -20.19
N PRO A 94 13.92 -7.13 -21.09
CA PRO A 94 14.46 -5.81 -20.76
C PRO A 94 13.35 -4.80 -20.42
N LEU A 95 13.49 -4.13 -19.27
CA LEU A 95 12.58 -3.06 -18.84
C LEU A 95 12.91 -1.71 -19.51
N PRO A 96 11.91 -0.89 -19.86
CA PRO A 96 12.13 0.48 -20.31
C PRO A 96 12.57 1.38 -19.15
N ALA A 97 13.35 2.43 -19.46
CA ALA A 97 13.92 3.33 -18.45
C ALA A 97 12.86 4.11 -17.65
N VAL A 98 11.72 4.41 -18.26
CA VAL A 98 10.58 5.06 -17.61
C VAL A 98 9.29 4.41 -18.11
N VAL A 99 8.43 4.02 -17.18
CA VAL A 99 7.07 3.54 -17.45
C VAL A 99 6.07 4.62 -17.06
N SER A 100 5.17 5.01 -17.96
CA SER A 100 4.10 5.96 -17.66
C SER A 100 2.96 5.29 -16.89
N GLY A 101 2.50 5.86 -15.78
CA GLY A 101 1.40 5.31 -14.98
C GLY A 101 0.00 5.52 -15.56
N ARG A 102 -0.12 5.90 -16.82
CA ARG A 102 -1.42 6.00 -17.52
C ARG A 102 -1.58 4.74 -18.36
N SER A 103 -2.17 3.70 -17.79
CA SER A 103 -2.88 2.72 -18.61
C SER A 103 -4.06 3.46 -19.25
N GLY A 104 -4.17 3.38 -20.58
CA GLY A 104 -5.35 3.86 -21.31
C GLY A 104 -6.63 3.16 -20.87
#